data_AF-A0A128A1R2-F1
#
_entry.id   AF-A0A128A1R2-F1
#
_cell.length_a   1.000
_cell.length_b   1.000
_cell.length_c   1.000
_cell.angle_alpha   90.00
_cell.angle_beta   90.00
_cell.angle_gamma   90.00
#
_symmetry.space_group_name_H-M   'P 1'
#
loop_
_entity.id
_entity.type
_entity.pdbx_description
1 polymer ?
#
loop_
_entity_poly.entity_id
_entity_poly.type
_entity_poly.pdbx_seq_one_letter_code
_entity_poly.pdbx_strand_id
1 'polypeptide(L)'
;MEPLEFCDVCFQRGKPNLCETYRNTFTKIVSLQFSQKSRLDRILNNLEIRPRSVDKRWTLIVGAEKRKEFLDSLWGVNVTVHTLEDHVKVITRLYKPEVRKLGAKEQVELPSKESWEEFDPKTRDWIPIKVDTKKEKFYAQVNLGNVLKCSSFEGTAYFRTYMNADVTMLAPMEKRAVYNIVSTISEPITAVWKSDGKDQYGFIEHDQLPNVPDEIFNVLRRLATVDKRIPDTMIFENGDFELVQTVLGCIKIELTKSSETITTLTEKKSDVPLEINEMQKERLQVMLDIVKEMGGKIETEKDALVISGTRGLVKVAFVDSDKSAQDGNMMRISVSALEDPPRFAEILSMIKKRLGLLDLPLENMLSQHWPIISDNDLQYVIHTAISWWSNNPVLATKIIGDADKFAKVKEWNTKIKEGKIRSTLDTITLGKIIKQKESNQIIK
;
A
#
# COMPACT_ATOMS: atom_id res chain seq x y z
N MET A 1 2.12 4.38 -4.71
CA MET A 1 2.94 5.60 -4.55
C MET A 1 3.94 5.35 -3.44
N GLU A 2 5.16 5.85 -3.59
CA GLU A 2 6.17 5.74 -2.55
C GLU A 2 5.86 6.77 -1.45
N PRO A 3 5.84 6.41 -0.15
CA PRO A 3 5.44 7.34 0.92
C PRO A 3 6.30 8.61 1.02
N LEU A 4 7.54 8.54 0.54
CA LEU A 4 8.49 9.65 0.58
C LEU A 4 8.53 10.48 -0.71
N GLU A 5 7.80 10.09 -1.75
CA GLU A 5 7.81 10.71 -3.08
C GLU A 5 7.54 12.23 -3.04
N PHE A 6 6.73 12.68 -2.07
CA PHE A 6 6.34 14.08 -1.92
C PHE A 6 7.07 14.81 -0.78
N CYS A 7 7.98 14.13 -0.09
CA CYS A 7 8.73 14.74 1.01
C CYS A 7 9.89 15.63 0.55
N ASP A 8 10.29 15.57 -0.73
CA ASP A 8 11.38 16.41 -1.25
C ASP A 8 11.10 17.91 -1.12
N VAL A 9 9.83 18.32 -1.26
CA VAL A 9 9.42 19.71 -1.03
C VAL A 9 9.57 20.11 0.44
N CYS A 10 9.44 19.16 1.37
CA CYS A 10 9.61 19.39 2.79
C CYS A 10 11.09 19.48 3.20
N PHE A 11 11.99 18.85 2.44
CA PHE A 11 13.41 18.71 2.80
C PHE A 11 14.32 19.79 2.19
N GLN A 12 13.77 20.86 1.62
CA GLN A 12 14.54 21.93 0.98
C GLN A 12 15.58 22.59 1.91
N ARG A 13 15.35 22.58 3.23
CA ARG A 13 16.26 23.16 4.24
C ARG A 13 17.17 22.13 4.93
N GLY A 14 17.12 20.87 4.48
CA GLY A 14 17.86 19.75 5.06
C GLY A 14 16.96 18.54 5.31
N LYS A 15 17.53 17.34 5.14
CA LYS A 15 16.82 16.09 5.39
C LYS A 15 16.78 15.78 6.90
N PRO A 16 15.63 15.37 7.45
CA PRO A 16 15.55 14.95 8.84
C PRO A 16 16.30 13.63 9.05
N ASN A 17 16.58 13.27 10.30
CA ASN A 17 17.09 11.94 10.61
C ASN A 17 16.01 10.88 10.41
N LEU A 18 14.79 11.14 10.88
CA LEU A 18 13.64 10.25 10.76
C LEU A 18 12.48 10.94 10.03
N CYS A 19 11.69 10.19 9.28
CA CYS A 19 10.46 10.65 8.65
C CYS A 19 9.31 9.71 8.98
N GLU A 20 8.17 10.26 9.40
CA GLU A 20 6.93 9.51 9.60
C GLU A 20 6.34 9.14 8.23
N THR A 21 6.60 7.92 7.76
CA THR A 21 6.19 7.44 6.42
C THR A 21 4.71 7.10 6.38
N TYR A 22 4.23 6.42 7.41
CA TYR A 22 2.81 6.20 7.70
C TYR A 22 2.57 6.61 9.15
N ARG A 23 1.30 6.77 9.54
CA ARG A 23 0.95 7.07 10.93
C ARG A 23 1.67 6.13 11.89
N ASN A 24 2.38 6.72 12.86
CA ASN A 24 3.18 6.00 13.86
C ASN A 24 4.38 5.17 13.32
N THR A 25 4.70 5.29 12.04
CA THR A 25 5.78 4.54 11.38
C THR A 25 6.89 5.48 10.98
N PHE A 26 8.08 5.33 11.57
CA PHE A 26 9.22 6.23 11.39
C PHE A 26 10.36 5.54 10.66
N THR A 27 10.70 6.03 9.47
CA THR A 27 11.79 5.51 8.65
C THR A 27 13.01 6.41 8.74
N LYS A 28 14.20 5.81 8.87
CA LYS A 28 15.47 6.56 8.86
C LYS A 28 15.78 7.06 7.46
N ILE A 29 16.00 8.38 7.35
CA ILE A 29 16.33 9.06 6.09
C ILE A 29 17.83 9.37 6.00
N VAL A 30 18.40 9.89 7.09
CA VAL A 30 19.82 10.25 7.16
C VAL A 30 20.49 9.45 8.28
N SER A 31 21.76 9.11 8.08
CA SER A 31 22.58 8.46 9.11
C SER A 31 22.65 9.32 10.38
N LEU A 32 22.47 8.66 11.52
CA LEU A 32 22.64 9.25 12.84
C LEU A 32 24.13 9.22 13.23
N GLN A 33 24.60 10.26 13.91
CA GLN A 33 25.90 10.21 14.57
C GLN A 33 25.91 9.12 15.64
N PHE A 34 27.09 8.58 15.97
CA PHE A 34 27.20 7.50 16.95
C PHE A 34 26.56 7.85 18.31
N SER A 35 26.78 9.07 18.80
CA SER A 35 26.17 9.58 20.04
C SER A 35 24.65 9.63 19.99
N GLN A 36 24.07 10.05 18.87
CA GLN A 36 22.62 10.07 18.65
C GLN A 36 22.07 8.65 18.57
N LYS A 37 22.76 7.74 17.88
CA LYS A 37 22.37 6.33 17.75
C LYS A 37 22.32 5.64 19.12
N SER A 38 23.36 5.76 19.95
CA SER A 38 23.37 5.14 21.28
C SER A 38 22.27 5.68 22.20
N ARG A 39 21.92 6.97 22.07
CA ARG A 39 20.82 7.57 22.82
C ARG A 39 19.46 7.12 22.31
N LEU A 40 19.29 7.04 20.99
CA LEU A 40 18.10 6.48 20.35
C LEU A 40 17.87 5.04 20.79
N ASP A 41 18.90 4.19 20.78
CA ASP A 41 18.79 2.79 21.21
C ASP A 41 18.30 2.68 22.67
N ARG A 42 18.70 3.60 23.57
CA ARG A 42 18.17 3.66 24.94
C ARG A 42 16.69 4.04 24.99
N ILE A 43 16.28 5.05 24.21
CA ILE A 43 14.87 5.45 24.09
C ILE A 43 14.04 4.26 23.59
N LEU A 44 14.50 3.60 22.55
CA LEU A 44 13.82 2.44 21.96
C LEU A 44 13.68 1.29 22.95
N ASN A 45 14.73 0.99 23.73
CA ASN A 45 14.67 -0.04 24.77
C ASN A 45 13.70 0.32 25.90
N ASN A 46 13.70 1.58 26.36
CA ASN A 46 12.78 2.04 27.41
C ASN A 46 11.32 1.97 26.97
N LEU A 47 11.06 2.30 25.69
CA LEU A 47 9.72 2.25 25.11
C LEU A 47 9.35 0.85 24.58
N GLU A 48 10.25 -0.12 24.67
CA GLU A 48 10.10 -1.49 24.15
C GLU A 48 9.83 -1.55 22.64
N ILE A 49 10.36 -0.58 21.88
CA ILE A 49 10.18 -0.46 20.42
C ILE A 49 11.36 -1.14 19.74
N ARG A 50 11.08 -2.05 18.80
CA ARG A 50 12.12 -2.72 18.01
C ARG A 50 12.13 -2.25 16.56
N PRO A 51 13.27 -1.78 16.03
CA PRO A 51 13.40 -1.47 14.61
C PRO A 51 13.34 -2.73 13.75
N ARG A 52 12.84 -2.54 12.53
CA ARG A 52 12.74 -3.56 11.49
C ARG A 52 13.26 -3.01 10.16
N SER A 53 13.54 -3.90 9.23
CA SER A 53 13.85 -3.52 7.85
C SER A 53 12.57 -3.62 7.03
N VAL A 54 12.07 -2.49 6.54
CA VAL A 54 10.92 -2.39 5.63
C VAL A 54 11.43 -1.78 4.34
N ASP A 55 11.26 -2.46 3.20
CA ASP A 55 11.80 -2.04 1.90
C ASP A 55 13.30 -1.70 1.92
N LYS A 56 14.09 -2.51 2.66
CA LYS A 56 15.53 -2.31 2.91
C LYS A 56 15.87 -1.01 3.65
N ARG A 57 14.87 -0.33 4.23
CA ARG A 57 15.05 0.86 5.06
C ARG A 57 14.80 0.52 6.52
N TRP A 58 15.65 1.07 7.38
CA TRP A 58 15.48 0.98 8.82
C TRP A 58 14.21 1.74 9.23
N THR A 59 13.27 1.05 9.85
CA THR A 59 11.94 1.58 10.17
C THR A 59 11.50 1.13 11.57
N LEU A 60 10.83 2.02 12.29
CA LEU A 60 10.22 1.79 13.59
C LEU A 60 8.71 1.92 13.48
N ILE A 61 7.98 1.11 14.24
CA ILE A 61 6.54 1.26 14.43
C ILE A 61 6.31 1.51 15.92
N VAL A 62 5.65 2.62 16.24
CA VAL A 62 5.39 3.08 17.60
C VAL A 62 3.91 2.86 17.91
N GLY A 63 3.58 2.39 19.12
CA GLY A 63 2.17 2.35 19.53
C GLY A 63 1.61 3.77 19.63
N ALA A 64 0.34 3.99 19.28
CA ALA A 64 -0.28 5.31 19.32
C ALA A 64 -0.13 5.97 20.71
N GLU A 65 -0.25 5.17 21.77
CA GLU A 65 -0.09 5.57 23.17
C GLU A 65 1.33 6.03 23.53
N LYS A 66 2.35 5.52 22.83
CA LYS A 66 3.77 5.85 23.06
C LYS A 66 4.30 6.92 22.09
N ARG A 67 3.52 7.32 21.07
CA ARG A 67 3.97 8.25 20.01
C ARG A 67 4.47 9.57 20.57
N LYS A 68 3.71 10.18 21.49
CA LYS A 68 4.06 11.48 22.08
C LYS A 68 5.37 11.39 22.89
N GLU A 69 5.47 10.42 23.79
CA GLU A 69 6.67 10.18 24.59
C GLU A 69 7.90 9.90 23.72
N PHE A 70 7.73 9.15 22.63
CA PHE A 70 8.77 8.91 21.64
C PHE A 70 9.26 10.21 20.99
N LEU A 71 8.35 11.02 20.45
CA LEU A 71 8.70 12.29 19.79
C LEU A 71 9.39 13.27 20.76
N ASP A 72 8.87 13.40 21.98
CA ASP A 72 9.45 14.26 23.02
C ASP A 72 10.87 13.81 23.40
N SER A 73 11.08 12.49 23.49
CA SER A 73 12.40 11.91 23.78
C SER A 73 13.43 12.17 22.67
N LEU A 74 13.00 12.17 21.40
CA LEU A 74 13.88 12.43 20.25
C LEU A 74 14.40 13.87 20.23
N TRP A 75 13.56 14.82 20.65
CA TRP A 75 13.94 16.23 20.77
C TRP A 75 15.11 16.39 21.77
N GLY A 76 15.04 15.71 22.91
CA GLY A 76 16.08 15.75 23.95
C GLY A 76 17.44 15.18 23.54
N VAL A 77 17.50 14.42 22.44
CA VAL A 77 18.73 13.79 21.94
C VAL A 77 19.20 14.37 20.60
N ASN A 78 18.61 15.50 20.17
CA ASN A 78 18.92 16.20 18.93
C ASN A 78 18.77 15.31 17.69
N VAL A 79 17.75 14.45 17.66
CA VAL A 79 17.36 13.67 16.48
C VAL A 79 16.21 14.40 15.81
N THR A 80 16.42 14.84 14.56
CA THR A 80 15.38 15.57 13.82
C THR A 80 14.36 14.61 13.21
N VAL A 81 13.09 14.97 13.33
CA VAL A 81 11.97 14.17 12.83
C VAL A 81 11.10 15.04 11.95
N HIS A 82 10.68 14.49 10.81
CA HIS A 82 9.60 15.06 9.99
C HIS A 82 8.34 14.24 10.18
N THR A 83 7.35 14.82 10.83
CA THR A 83 6.05 14.17 11.11
C THR A 83 5.06 14.38 9.97
N LEU A 84 3.95 13.62 9.98
CA LEU A 84 2.85 13.90 9.06
C LEU A 84 2.23 15.29 9.29
N GLU A 85 2.23 15.78 10.53
CA GLU A 85 1.79 17.14 10.85
C GLU A 85 2.67 18.20 10.18
N ASP A 86 3.99 18.00 10.19
CA ASP A 86 4.93 18.89 9.49
C ASP A 86 4.74 18.85 7.98
N HIS A 87 4.44 17.67 7.45
CA HIS A 87 4.14 17.48 6.04
C HIS A 87 2.87 18.25 5.64
N VAL A 88 1.79 18.13 6.42
CA VAL A 88 0.54 18.88 6.22
C VAL A 88 0.77 20.39 6.26
N LYS A 89 1.61 20.90 7.17
CA LYS A 89 1.98 22.33 7.22
C LYS A 89 2.68 22.82 5.95
N VAL A 90 3.42 21.95 5.26
CA VAL A 90 4.04 22.30 3.97
C VAL A 90 3.00 22.28 2.85
N ILE A 91 2.18 21.22 2.79
CA ILE A 91 1.11 21.07 1.78
C ILE A 91 0.12 22.23 1.83
N THR A 92 -0.35 22.60 3.04
CA THR A 92 -1.28 23.73 3.25
C THR A 92 -0.74 25.08 2.77
N ARG A 93 0.59 25.24 2.67
CA ARG A 93 1.21 26.45 2.08
C ARG A 93 1.22 26.44 0.56
N LEU A 94 1.22 25.25 -0.05
CA LEU A 94 1.25 25.08 -1.50
C LEU A 94 -0.14 25.22 -2.11
N TYR A 95 -1.16 24.72 -1.43
CA TYR A 95 -2.55 24.81 -1.87
C TYR A 95 -3.23 26.02 -1.23
N LYS A 96 -3.69 26.95 -2.05
CA LYS A 96 -4.57 28.05 -1.61
C LYS A 96 -6.02 27.71 -1.99
N PRO A 97 -6.99 27.90 -1.07
CA PRO A 97 -8.39 27.55 -1.30
C PRO A 97 -9.13 28.53 -2.24
N GLU A 98 -8.43 29.46 -2.91
CA GLU A 98 -9.05 30.43 -3.80
C GLU A 98 -9.68 29.74 -5.03
N VAL A 99 -10.97 29.98 -5.25
CA VAL A 99 -11.68 29.48 -6.44
C VAL A 99 -11.31 30.34 -7.64
N ARG A 100 -10.60 29.73 -8.59
CA ARG A 100 -10.40 30.35 -9.91
C ARG A 100 -11.65 30.15 -10.75
N LYS A 101 -12.33 31.24 -11.07
CA LYS A 101 -13.48 31.21 -11.99
C LYS A 101 -12.99 30.88 -13.40
N LEU A 102 -13.72 30.00 -14.06
CA LEU A 102 -13.55 29.75 -15.49
C LEU A 102 -13.97 30.98 -16.30
N GLY A 103 -13.35 31.15 -17.46
CA GLY A 103 -13.71 32.20 -18.40
C GLY A 103 -14.95 31.84 -19.23
N ALA A 104 -15.22 32.64 -20.26
CA ALA A 104 -16.33 32.40 -21.18
C ALA A 104 -16.17 31.06 -21.93
N LYS A 105 -17.28 30.54 -22.45
CA LYS A 105 -17.27 29.43 -23.40
C LYS A 105 -16.79 29.92 -24.75
N GLU A 106 -15.77 29.27 -25.28
CA GLU A 106 -15.18 29.58 -26.57
C GLU A 106 -15.08 28.32 -27.42
N GLN A 107 -15.06 28.52 -28.74
CA GLN A 107 -14.75 27.44 -29.67
C GLN A 107 -13.25 27.17 -29.65
N VAL A 108 -12.86 25.91 -29.47
CA VAL A 108 -11.48 25.45 -29.59
C VAL A 108 -11.35 24.40 -30.68
N GLU A 109 -10.25 24.43 -31.43
CA GLU A 109 -9.89 23.38 -32.38
C GLU A 109 -9.24 22.21 -31.62
N LEU A 110 -9.76 21.00 -31.79
CA LEU A 110 -9.27 19.78 -31.18
C LEU A 110 -8.33 19.05 -32.16
N PRO A 111 -7.24 18.42 -31.68
CA PRO A 111 -6.28 17.72 -32.53
C PRO A 111 -6.82 16.40 -33.12
N SER A 112 -7.86 15.80 -32.53
CA SER A 112 -8.37 14.49 -32.91
C SER A 112 -9.88 14.35 -32.67
N LYS A 113 -10.51 13.38 -33.34
CA LYS A 113 -11.92 13.00 -33.17
C LYS A 113 -12.16 12.00 -32.01
N GLU A 114 -11.23 11.93 -31.08
CA GLU A 114 -11.27 10.97 -29.96
C GLU A 114 -12.35 11.31 -28.93
N SER A 115 -12.41 10.57 -27.82
CA SER A 115 -13.34 10.87 -26.74
C SER A 115 -12.78 12.01 -25.89
N TRP A 116 -13.49 13.12 -25.87
CA TRP A 116 -13.11 14.31 -25.12
C TRP A 116 -14.07 14.56 -23.96
N GLU A 117 -13.50 14.95 -22.82
CA GLU A 117 -14.23 15.33 -21.62
C GLU A 117 -13.68 16.67 -21.12
N GLU A 118 -14.55 17.52 -20.59
CA GLU A 118 -14.20 18.77 -19.90
C GLU A 118 -14.46 18.59 -18.40
N PHE A 119 -13.53 19.06 -17.56
CA PHE A 119 -13.73 19.01 -16.12
C PHE A 119 -14.87 19.95 -15.70
N ASP A 120 -15.82 19.46 -14.93
CA ASP A 120 -16.87 20.28 -14.33
C ASP A 120 -16.51 20.64 -12.88
N PRO A 121 -16.27 21.93 -12.59
CA PRO A 121 -15.99 22.38 -11.22
C PRO A 121 -17.04 22.02 -10.18
N LYS A 122 -18.32 21.92 -10.58
CA LYS A 122 -19.45 21.73 -9.66
C LYS A 122 -19.54 20.31 -9.16
N THR A 123 -19.61 19.36 -10.09
CA THR A 123 -19.65 17.93 -9.79
C THR A 123 -18.28 17.35 -9.47
N ARG A 124 -17.21 18.10 -9.79
CA ARG A 124 -15.81 17.65 -9.75
C ARG A 124 -15.57 16.39 -10.56
N ASP A 125 -16.25 16.26 -11.70
CA ASP A 125 -16.14 15.10 -12.57
C ASP A 125 -15.83 15.50 -14.02
N TRP A 126 -15.46 14.52 -14.83
CA TRP A 126 -15.19 14.68 -16.25
C TRP A 126 -16.50 14.52 -17.04
N ILE A 127 -16.93 15.58 -17.72
CA ILE A 127 -18.16 15.57 -18.51
C ILE A 127 -17.82 15.45 -19.99
N PRO A 128 -18.40 14.48 -20.73
CA PRO A 128 -18.21 14.36 -22.17
C PRO A 128 -18.58 15.65 -22.92
N ILE A 129 -17.72 16.10 -23.82
CA ILE A 129 -18.01 17.26 -24.68
C ILE A 129 -18.43 16.82 -26.07
N LYS A 130 -19.31 17.62 -26.68
CA LYS A 130 -19.74 17.41 -28.06
C LYS A 130 -18.67 17.94 -29.02
N VAL A 131 -18.17 17.07 -29.87
CA VAL A 131 -17.20 17.40 -30.93
C VAL A 131 -17.92 17.60 -32.25
N ASP A 132 -17.85 18.82 -32.80
CA ASP A 132 -18.36 19.16 -34.11
C ASP A 132 -17.25 19.03 -35.16
N THR A 133 -17.57 18.52 -36.36
CA THR A 133 -16.61 18.37 -37.47
C THR A 133 -16.93 19.34 -38.59
N LYS A 134 -15.98 20.17 -39.00
CA LYS A 134 -16.14 21.14 -40.10
C LYS A 134 -14.87 21.22 -40.92
N LYS A 135 -14.96 20.95 -42.23
CA LYS A 135 -13.84 20.99 -43.18
C LYS A 135 -12.60 20.23 -42.66
N GLU A 136 -12.79 18.96 -42.27
CA GLU A 136 -11.74 18.05 -41.75
C GLU A 136 -11.10 18.45 -40.41
N LYS A 137 -11.56 19.54 -39.77
CA LYS A 137 -11.16 19.95 -38.43
C LYS A 137 -12.23 19.63 -37.40
N PHE A 138 -11.79 19.41 -36.16
CA PHE A 138 -12.64 19.07 -35.02
C PHE A 138 -12.73 20.27 -34.08
N TYR A 139 -13.92 20.58 -33.58
CA TYR A 139 -14.14 21.71 -32.70
C TYR A 139 -15.01 21.33 -31.51
N ALA A 140 -14.80 21.97 -30.37
CA ALA A 140 -15.70 21.88 -29.23
C ALA A 140 -15.89 23.25 -28.56
N GLN A 141 -17.03 23.41 -27.88
CA GLN A 141 -17.33 24.58 -27.05
C GLN A 141 -16.93 24.27 -25.61
N VAL A 142 -15.94 24.98 -25.09
CA VAL A 142 -15.33 24.70 -23.77
C VAL A 142 -15.07 26.01 -23.03
N ASN A 143 -14.99 25.97 -21.71
CA ASN A 143 -14.69 27.17 -20.93
C ASN A 143 -13.19 27.49 -20.96
N LEU A 144 -12.84 28.77 -21.09
CA LEU A 144 -11.46 29.23 -20.99
C LEU A 144 -10.88 29.00 -19.59
N GLY A 145 -9.63 28.58 -19.51
CA GLY A 145 -8.92 28.28 -18.26
C GLY A 145 -9.24 26.90 -17.68
N ASN A 146 -10.11 26.12 -18.31
CA ASN A 146 -10.49 24.78 -17.90
C ASN A 146 -9.51 23.70 -18.40
N VAL A 147 -9.75 22.46 -17.98
CA VAL A 147 -8.98 21.28 -18.38
C VAL A 147 -9.83 20.35 -19.21
N LEU A 148 -9.26 19.87 -20.31
CA LEU A 148 -9.81 18.83 -21.15
C LEU A 148 -9.01 17.54 -20.99
N LYS A 149 -9.72 16.43 -21.02
CA LYS A 149 -9.19 15.08 -21.02
C LYS A 149 -9.53 14.44 -22.36
N CYS A 150 -8.53 13.91 -23.04
CA CYS A 150 -8.68 13.12 -24.25
C CYS A 150 -8.36 11.67 -23.94
N SER A 151 -9.29 10.77 -24.20
CA SER A 151 -9.11 9.32 -24.02
C SER A 151 -9.01 8.66 -25.39
N SER A 152 -7.86 8.04 -25.66
CA SER A 152 -7.55 7.32 -26.89
C SER A 152 -7.07 5.89 -26.62
N PHE A 153 -6.83 5.13 -27.70
CA PHE A 153 -6.22 3.80 -27.59
C PHE A 153 -4.76 3.85 -27.09
N GLU A 154 -4.06 4.98 -27.30
CA GLU A 154 -2.68 5.21 -26.86
C GLU A 154 -2.60 5.61 -25.38
N GLY A 155 -3.71 6.06 -24.80
CA GLY A 155 -3.83 6.41 -23.39
C GLY A 155 -4.66 7.68 -23.16
N THR A 156 -4.49 8.28 -21.99
CA THR A 156 -5.18 9.53 -21.63
C THR A 156 -4.20 10.70 -21.69
N ALA A 157 -4.54 11.71 -22.49
CA ALA A 157 -3.83 12.98 -22.57
C ALA A 157 -4.70 14.10 -21.97
N TYR A 158 -4.05 15.18 -21.51
CA TYR A 158 -4.74 16.30 -20.89
C TYR A 158 -4.27 17.63 -21.47
N PHE A 159 -5.19 18.60 -21.52
CA PHE A 159 -4.95 19.90 -22.12
C PHE A 159 -5.58 21.00 -21.30
N ARG A 160 -4.96 22.18 -21.27
CA ARG A 160 -5.55 23.40 -20.71
C ARG A 160 -6.01 24.33 -21.81
N THR A 161 -7.20 24.88 -21.66
CA THR A 161 -7.71 25.92 -22.54
C THR A 161 -7.17 27.28 -22.08
N TYR A 162 -6.67 28.08 -23.01
CA TYR A 162 -6.24 29.46 -22.72
C TYR A 162 -6.37 30.32 -23.97
N MET A 163 -6.31 31.64 -23.79
CA MET A 163 -6.37 32.61 -24.87
C MET A 163 -4.99 33.19 -25.13
N ASN A 164 -4.57 33.19 -26.39
CA ASN A 164 -3.31 33.77 -26.85
C ASN A 164 -3.57 34.69 -28.04
N ALA A 165 -3.35 36.00 -27.88
CA ALA A 165 -3.60 37.00 -28.92
C ALA A 165 -4.97 36.81 -29.62
N ASP A 166 -6.03 36.69 -28.81
CA ASP A 166 -7.43 36.48 -29.23
C ASP A 166 -7.73 35.14 -29.95
N VAL A 167 -6.80 34.19 -29.91
CA VAL A 167 -7.01 32.82 -30.40
C VAL A 167 -7.07 31.86 -29.22
N THR A 168 -8.14 31.06 -29.14
CA THR A 168 -8.28 29.98 -28.16
C THR A 168 -7.36 28.82 -28.52
N MET A 169 -6.48 28.43 -27.60
CA MET A 169 -5.49 27.37 -27.80
C MET A 169 -5.56 26.29 -26.72
N LEU A 170 -5.05 25.11 -27.05
CA LEU A 170 -4.83 24.00 -26.13
C LEU A 170 -3.34 23.88 -25.79
N ALA A 171 -3.00 23.92 -24.51
CA ALA A 171 -1.67 23.59 -24.02
C ALA A 171 -1.67 22.18 -23.43
N PRO A 172 -0.80 21.25 -23.88
CA PRO A 172 -0.69 19.94 -23.27
C PRO A 172 -0.24 20.06 -21.80
N MET A 173 -0.76 19.17 -20.95
CA MET A 173 -0.44 19.14 -19.53
C MET A 173 -0.08 17.73 -19.06
N GLU A 174 0.87 17.66 -18.13
CA GLU A 174 1.10 16.45 -17.36
C GLU A 174 -0.06 16.17 -16.41
N LYS A 175 -0.38 14.88 -16.21
CA LYS A 175 -1.45 14.43 -15.32
C LYS A 175 -1.34 15.09 -13.94
N ARG A 176 -0.16 15.11 -13.33
CA ARG A 176 0.03 15.71 -11.99
C ARG A 176 -0.37 17.20 -11.95
N ALA A 177 0.04 17.97 -12.95
CA ALA A 177 -0.32 19.39 -13.05
C ALA A 177 -1.82 19.60 -13.28
N VAL A 178 -2.48 18.68 -13.99
CA VAL A 178 -3.94 18.68 -14.19
C VAL A 178 -4.67 18.58 -12.86
N TYR A 179 -4.36 17.60 -12.03
CA TYR A 179 -5.09 17.41 -10.77
C TYR A 179 -4.88 18.60 -9.81
N ASN A 180 -3.72 19.26 -9.88
CA ASN A 180 -3.53 20.53 -9.20
C ASN A 180 -4.41 21.65 -9.76
N ILE A 181 -4.53 21.80 -11.07
CA ILE A 181 -5.40 22.82 -11.67
C ILE A 181 -6.88 22.54 -11.37
N VAL A 182 -7.37 21.31 -11.56
CA VAL A 182 -8.78 20.97 -11.28
C VAL A 182 -9.12 21.30 -9.83
N SER A 183 -8.23 20.99 -8.87
CA SER A 183 -8.44 21.36 -7.46
C SER A 183 -8.59 22.87 -7.24
N THR A 184 -7.93 23.72 -8.04
CA THR A 184 -8.05 25.19 -7.92
C THR A 184 -9.34 25.73 -8.53
N ILE A 185 -9.87 25.11 -9.59
CA ILE A 185 -11.10 25.55 -10.24
C ILE A 185 -12.36 24.91 -9.61
N SER A 186 -12.24 23.76 -8.92
CA SER A 186 -13.36 23.08 -8.29
C SER A 186 -14.16 23.97 -7.31
N GLU A 187 -15.48 23.79 -7.31
CA GLU A 187 -16.34 24.36 -6.29
C GLU A 187 -16.27 23.53 -4.99
N PRO A 188 -16.59 24.12 -3.82
CA PRO A 188 -16.61 23.39 -2.56
C PRO A 188 -17.63 22.24 -2.59
N ILE A 189 -17.24 21.08 -2.06
CA ILE A 189 -18.14 19.93 -1.86
C ILE A 189 -18.05 19.46 -0.41
N THR A 190 -19.05 18.70 0.02
CA THR A 190 -19.06 18.07 1.33
C THR A 190 -18.83 16.56 1.18
N ALA A 191 -17.84 16.05 1.91
CA ALA A 191 -17.69 14.62 2.16
C ALA A 191 -18.23 14.30 3.56
N VAL A 192 -18.82 13.13 3.69
CA VAL A 192 -19.43 12.64 4.93
C VAL A 192 -18.55 11.54 5.50
N TRP A 193 -18.23 11.65 6.80
CA TRP A 193 -17.57 10.57 7.51
C TRP A 193 -18.50 9.91 8.53
N LYS A 194 -18.42 8.59 8.64
CA LYS A 194 -19.18 7.80 9.61
C LYS A 194 -18.27 7.43 10.78
N SER A 195 -18.79 7.33 12.00
CA SER A 195 -17.99 6.92 13.17
C SER A 195 -18.17 5.43 13.48
N ASP A 196 -17.25 4.83 14.23
CA ASP A 196 -17.36 3.44 14.70
C ASP A 196 -18.31 3.23 15.90
N GLY A 197 -19.13 4.23 16.24
CA GLY A 197 -20.03 4.22 17.41
C GLY A 197 -19.33 4.39 18.77
N LYS A 198 -18.00 4.20 18.82
CA LYS A 198 -17.15 4.49 19.99
C LYS A 198 -16.31 5.75 19.83
N ASP A 199 -16.45 6.43 18.69
CA ASP A 199 -15.66 7.61 18.30
C ASP A 199 -14.15 7.37 18.37
N GLN A 200 -13.70 6.14 18.08
CA GLN A 200 -12.27 5.81 17.98
C GLN A 200 -11.77 5.95 16.55
N TYR A 201 -12.62 5.63 15.59
CA TYR A 201 -12.30 5.68 14.19
C TYR A 201 -13.40 6.37 13.41
N GLY A 202 -13.01 6.95 12.28
CA GLY A 202 -13.96 7.41 11.30
C GLY A 202 -13.62 6.94 9.89
N PHE A 203 -14.67 6.82 9.10
CA PHE A 203 -14.67 6.15 7.81
C PHE A 203 -15.08 7.15 6.74
N ILE A 204 -14.27 7.25 5.69
CA ILE A 204 -14.56 8.06 4.50
C ILE A 204 -14.52 7.13 3.28
N GLU A 205 -15.62 7.07 2.55
CA GLU A 205 -15.72 6.26 1.33
C GLU A 205 -14.93 6.94 0.19
N HIS A 206 -14.28 6.14 -0.66
CA HIS A 206 -13.35 6.65 -1.66
C HIS A 206 -14.03 7.43 -2.80
N ASP A 207 -15.27 7.08 -3.13
CA ASP A 207 -16.12 7.75 -4.13
C ASP A 207 -16.47 9.20 -3.73
N GLN A 208 -16.48 9.51 -2.44
CA GLN A 208 -16.67 10.86 -1.91
C GLN A 208 -15.43 11.75 -2.08
N LEU A 209 -14.31 11.20 -2.55
CA LEU A 209 -13.04 11.90 -2.77
C LEU A 209 -12.65 11.94 -4.26
N PRO A 210 -13.48 12.53 -5.15
CA PRO A 210 -13.21 12.54 -6.58
C PRO A 210 -12.07 13.49 -6.95
N ASN A 211 -11.24 13.05 -7.91
CA ASN A 211 -10.21 13.86 -8.56
C ASN A 211 -9.26 14.61 -7.59
N VAL A 212 -8.90 13.96 -6.48
CA VAL A 212 -7.95 14.48 -5.48
C VAL A 212 -6.52 14.49 -6.04
N PRO A 213 -5.74 15.59 -5.89
CA PRO A 213 -4.33 15.62 -6.27
C PRO A 213 -3.49 14.55 -5.58
N ASP A 214 -2.48 14.02 -6.29
CA ASP A 214 -1.62 12.94 -5.80
C ASP A 214 -0.93 13.30 -4.47
N GLU A 215 -0.51 14.56 -4.29
CA GLU A 215 0.07 15.07 -3.04
C GLU A 215 -0.89 14.95 -1.86
N ILE A 216 -2.14 15.39 -2.05
CA ILE A 216 -3.19 15.37 -1.04
C ILE A 216 -3.56 13.92 -0.73
N PHE A 217 -3.76 13.11 -1.78
CA PHE A 217 -4.10 11.71 -1.65
C PHE A 217 -2.99 10.90 -0.95
N ASN A 218 -1.72 11.24 -1.19
CA ASN A 218 -0.58 10.65 -0.49
C ASN A 218 -0.67 10.89 1.01
N VAL A 219 -0.99 12.11 1.45
CA VAL A 219 -1.16 12.42 2.87
C VAL A 219 -2.30 11.60 3.48
N LEU A 220 -3.46 11.58 2.82
CA LEU A 220 -4.62 10.81 3.28
C LEU A 220 -4.26 9.33 3.43
N ARG A 221 -3.56 8.75 2.44
CA ARG A 221 -3.12 7.35 2.51
C ARG A 221 -2.09 7.07 3.62
N ARG A 222 -1.28 8.06 3.99
CA ARG A 222 -0.29 7.93 5.06
C ARG A 222 -0.92 8.05 6.44
N LEU A 223 -2.01 8.80 6.56
CA LEU A 223 -2.82 8.91 7.78
C LEU A 223 -3.80 7.73 7.94
N ALA A 224 -4.33 7.22 6.83
CA ALA A 224 -5.33 6.15 6.85
C ALA A 224 -4.73 4.78 7.16
N THR A 225 -5.57 3.95 7.75
CA THR A 225 -5.44 2.49 7.77
C THR A 225 -6.42 1.89 6.77
N VAL A 226 -6.12 0.67 6.31
CA VAL A 226 -6.95 -0.05 5.34
C VAL A 226 -7.40 -1.36 5.97
N ASP A 227 -8.71 -1.62 5.94
CA ASP A 227 -9.29 -2.89 6.35
C ASP A 227 -9.80 -3.64 5.11
N LYS A 228 -9.32 -4.88 4.91
CA LYS A 228 -9.73 -5.71 3.77
C LYS A 228 -11.23 -6.03 3.78
N ARG A 229 -11.90 -5.94 4.93
CA ARG A 229 -13.33 -6.23 5.09
C ARG A 229 -14.23 -5.12 4.54
N ILE A 230 -13.70 -3.90 4.40
CA ILE A 230 -14.43 -2.74 3.87
C ILE A 230 -13.58 -2.14 2.75
N PRO A 231 -13.56 -2.80 1.58
CA PRO A 231 -12.85 -2.26 0.43
C PRO A 231 -13.39 -0.86 0.10
N ASP A 232 -12.54 -0.03 -0.49
CA ASP A 232 -12.88 1.32 -0.94
C ASP A 232 -13.27 2.32 0.17
N THR A 233 -12.88 2.05 1.42
CA THR A 233 -13.03 3.00 2.54
C THR A 233 -11.69 3.31 3.19
N MET A 234 -11.43 4.59 3.45
CA MET A 234 -10.28 5.06 4.23
C MET A 234 -10.66 5.18 5.70
N ILE A 235 -9.89 4.54 6.57
CA ILE A 235 -10.16 4.48 8.02
C ILE A 235 -9.12 5.33 8.74
N PHE A 236 -9.57 6.32 9.50
CA PHE A 236 -8.70 7.24 10.23
C PHE A 236 -8.91 7.08 11.73
N GLU A 237 -7.83 7.17 12.51
CA GLU A 237 -7.92 7.34 13.97
C GLU A 237 -8.58 8.69 14.28
N ASN A 238 -9.42 8.74 15.31
CA ASN A 238 -10.12 9.97 15.70
C ASN A 238 -9.15 11.15 15.94
N GLY A 239 -7.98 10.86 16.52
CA GLY A 239 -6.94 11.87 16.76
C GLY A 239 -6.33 12.50 15.50
N ASP A 240 -6.53 11.91 14.32
CA ASP A 240 -6.01 12.41 13.04
C ASP A 240 -7.05 13.19 12.22
N PHE A 241 -8.32 13.24 12.67
CA PHE A 241 -9.40 13.87 11.90
C PHE A 241 -9.17 15.36 11.65
N GLU A 242 -8.56 16.09 12.59
CA GLU A 242 -8.23 17.50 12.40
C GLU A 242 -7.23 17.68 11.24
N LEU A 243 -6.24 16.80 11.12
CA LEU A 243 -5.28 16.79 10.01
C LEU A 243 -5.97 16.44 8.69
N VAL A 244 -6.83 15.42 8.70
CA VAL A 244 -7.61 15.00 7.52
C VAL A 244 -8.49 16.15 7.02
N GLN A 245 -9.22 16.80 7.93
CA GLN A 245 -10.07 17.96 7.62
C GLN A 245 -9.25 19.13 7.06
N THR A 246 -8.08 19.41 7.65
CA THR A 246 -7.17 20.46 7.17
C THR A 246 -6.72 20.19 5.73
N VAL A 247 -6.31 18.96 5.44
CA VAL A 247 -5.78 18.54 4.13
C VAL A 247 -6.87 18.53 3.06
N LEU A 248 -8.06 18.01 3.38
CA LEU A 248 -9.22 18.05 2.47
C LEU A 248 -9.71 19.49 2.24
N GLY A 249 -9.65 20.33 3.27
CA GLY A 249 -9.97 21.75 3.17
C GLY A 249 -9.09 22.51 2.18
N CYS A 250 -7.83 22.12 2.01
CA CYS A 250 -6.93 22.70 0.99
C CYS A 250 -7.48 22.57 -0.44
N ILE A 251 -8.27 21.53 -0.70
CA ILE A 251 -8.93 21.28 -1.97
C ILE A 251 -10.45 21.47 -1.88
N LYS A 252 -10.92 22.28 -0.91
CA LYS A 252 -12.32 22.67 -0.73
C LYS A 252 -13.28 21.48 -0.55
N ILE A 253 -12.81 20.40 0.08
CA ILE A 253 -13.68 19.31 0.52
C ILE A 253 -13.91 19.52 2.02
N GLU A 254 -15.13 19.88 2.38
CA GLU A 254 -15.54 20.00 3.78
C GLU A 254 -15.95 18.63 4.31
N LEU A 255 -15.43 18.26 5.47
CA LEU A 255 -15.69 16.97 6.08
C LEU A 255 -16.75 17.12 7.17
N THR A 256 -17.89 16.43 7.03
CA THR A 256 -19.01 16.50 7.99
C THR A 256 -19.30 15.13 8.62
N LYS A 257 -19.58 15.11 9.92
CA LYS A 257 -19.87 13.86 10.64
C LYS A 257 -21.30 13.40 10.36
N SER A 258 -21.45 12.16 9.92
CA SER A 258 -22.75 11.49 9.80
C SER A 258 -23.31 11.14 11.17
N SER A 259 -24.64 11.14 11.29
CA SER A 259 -25.34 10.47 12.40
C SER A 259 -25.28 8.95 12.31
N GLU A 260 -24.96 8.41 11.15
CA GLU A 260 -24.79 6.97 10.94
C GLU A 260 -23.46 6.48 11.53
N THR A 261 -23.54 5.35 12.24
CA THR A 261 -22.38 4.65 12.77
C THR A 261 -22.13 3.39 11.97
N ILE A 262 -20.87 3.09 11.68
CA ILE A 262 -20.43 1.83 11.11
C ILE A 262 -20.02 0.90 12.24
N THR A 263 -20.68 -0.25 12.37
CA THR A 263 -20.50 -1.20 13.48
C THR A 263 -19.27 -2.11 13.36
N THR A 264 -18.38 -1.87 12.40
CA THR A 264 -17.40 -2.88 11.94
C THR A 264 -16.03 -2.86 12.62
N LEU A 265 -15.80 -2.01 13.63
CA LEU A 265 -14.61 -2.12 14.49
C LEU A 265 -14.91 -2.68 15.89
N THR A 266 -16.13 -3.18 16.12
CA THR A 266 -16.43 -4.04 17.26
C THR A 266 -16.32 -5.51 16.91
N GLU A 267 -15.11 -5.96 16.66
CA GLU A 267 -14.62 -7.14 17.38
C GLU A 267 -13.29 -6.75 17.98
N LYS A 268 -13.17 -6.88 19.31
CA LYS A 268 -11.85 -6.95 19.93
C LYS A 268 -11.06 -7.95 19.09
N LYS A 269 -9.91 -7.54 18.53
CA LYS A 269 -8.86 -8.48 18.14
C LYS A 269 -8.71 -9.45 19.30
N SER A 270 -9.25 -10.64 19.11
CA SER A 270 -9.52 -11.54 20.22
C SER A 270 -8.29 -12.39 20.40
N ASP A 271 -7.77 -12.44 21.63
CA ASP A 271 -6.81 -13.47 22.01
C ASP A 271 -7.47 -14.87 22.10
N VAL A 272 -8.79 -14.95 21.83
CA VAL A 272 -9.49 -16.22 21.70
C VAL A 272 -8.99 -16.96 20.45
N PRO A 273 -8.55 -18.21 20.61
CA PRO A 273 -8.18 -19.07 19.49
C PRO A 273 -9.32 -19.18 18.46
N LEU A 274 -8.98 -19.00 17.19
CA LEU A 274 -9.85 -19.26 16.06
C LEU A 274 -10.00 -20.77 15.86
N GLU A 275 -11.17 -21.20 15.39
CA GLU A 275 -11.34 -22.60 15.00
C GLU A 275 -10.51 -22.88 13.74
N ILE A 276 -9.78 -24.00 13.74
CA ILE A 276 -8.89 -24.38 12.62
C ILE A 276 -9.67 -24.50 11.31
N ASN A 277 -10.95 -24.89 11.38
CA ASN A 277 -11.83 -25.04 10.23
C ASN A 277 -12.22 -23.70 9.56
N GLU A 278 -12.15 -22.59 10.29
CA GLU A 278 -12.50 -21.25 9.82
C GLU A 278 -11.31 -20.52 9.17
N MET A 279 -10.10 -21.09 9.26
CA MET A 279 -8.90 -20.48 8.71
C MET A 279 -8.73 -20.68 7.20
N GLN A 280 -7.96 -19.79 6.56
CA GLN A 280 -7.50 -19.97 5.17
C GLN A 280 -6.71 -21.27 5.01
N LYS A 281 -7.38 -22.28 4.44
CA LYS A 281 -6.86 -23.65 4.31
C LYS A 281 -5.50 -23.71 3.60
N GLU A 282 -5.30 -22.88 2.56
CA GLU A 282 -4.10 -22.90 1.73
C GLU A 282 -2.84 -22.40 2.47
N ARG A 283 -2.95 -21.33 3.26
CA ARG A 283 -1.83 -20.76 4.04
C ARG A 283 -1.47 -21.64 5.23
N LEU A 284 -2.48 -22.19 5.89
CA LEU A 284 -2.28 -23.14 6.97
C LEU A 284 -1.59 -24.40 6.44
N GLN A 285 -1.99 -24.89 5.25
CA GLN A 285 -1.40 -26.06 4.62
C GLN A 285 0.11 -25.90 4.40
N VAL A 286 0.59 -24.71 4.04
CA VAL A 286 2.03 -24.43 3.94
C VAL A 286 2.76 -24.72 5.25
N MET A 287 2.19 -24.32 6.40
CA MET A 287 2.79 -24.62 7.69
C MET A 287 2.84 -26.12 7.93
N LEU A 288 1.73 -26.81 7.65
CA LEU A 288 1.59 -28.24 7.86
C LEU A 288 2.60 -29.03 7.03
N ASP A 289 2.76 -28.67 5.75
CA ASP A 289 3.67 -29.33 4.82
C ASP A 289 5.12 -29.14 5.27
N ILE A 290 5.53 -27.90 5.54
CA ILE A 290 6.92 -27.60 5.94
C ILE A 290 7.25 -28.26 7.28
N VAL A 291 6.33 -28.25 8.26
CA VAL A 291 6.56 -28.92 9.55
C VAL A 291 6.69 -30.43 9.39
N LYS A 292 5.87 -31.06 8.54
CA LYS A 292 6.01 -32.50 8.21
C LYS A 292 7.34 -32.80 7.54
N GLU A 293 7.78 -31.97 6.59
CA GLU A 293 9.07 -32.13 5.92
C GLU A 293 10.26 -31.96 6.88
N MET A 294 10.13 -31.11 7.90
CA MET A 294 11.11 -31.03 8.99
C MET A 294 11.05 -32.24 9.96
N GLY A 295 10.14 -33.20 9.75
CA GLY A 295 9.99 -34.41 10.56
C GLY A 295 9.08 -34.25 11.78
N GLY A 296 8.28 -33.17 11.85
CA GLY A 296 7.28 -32.97 12.89
C GLY A 296 6.02 -33.82 12.66
N LYS A 297 5.41 -34.30 13.75
CA LYS A 297 4.06 -34.91 13.72
C LYS A 297 3.04 -33.88 14.14
N ILE A 298 1.91 -33.82 13.44
CA ILE A 298 0.87 -32.80 13.67
C ILE A 298 -0.45 -33.49 13.94
N GLU A 299 -1.08 -33.12 15.04
CA GLU A 299 -2.45 -33.49 15.40
C GLU A 299 -3.31 -32.21 15.38
N THR A 300 -4.45 -32.27 14.71
CA THR A 300 -5.36 -31.12 14.61
C THR A 300 -6.44 -31.23 15.66
N GLU A 301 -6.52 -30.25 16.55
CA GLU A 301 -7.62 -30.04 17.48
C GLU A 301 -8.60 -29.01 16.92
N LYS A 302 -9.72 -28.77 17.62
CA LYS A 302 -10.76 -27.83 17.18
C LYS A 302 -10.23 -26.40 16.99
N ASP A 303 -9.40 -25.94 17.92
CA ASP A 303 -8.93 -24.55 18.06
C ASP A 303 -7.39 -24.42 18.00
N ALA A 304 -6.69 -25.51 17.69
CA ALA A 304 -5.23 -25.54 17.73
C ALA A 304 -4.62 -26.69 16.91
N LEU A 305 -3.32 -26.57 16.66
CA LEU A 305 -2.47 -27.64 16.14
C LEU A 305 -1.48 -28.09 17.21
N VAL A 306 -1.47 -29.37 17.53
CA VAL A 306 -0.46 -29.96 18.39
C VAL A 306 0.66 -30.50 17.52
N ILE A 307 1.83 -29.86 17.60
CA ILE A 307 3.01 -30.23 16.83
C ILE A 307 4.03 -30.87 17.78
N SER A 308 4.46 -32.09 17.47
CA SER A 308 5.46 -32.83 18.23
C SER A 308 6.72 -33.11 17.41
N GLY A 309 7.85 -33.15 18.10
CA GLY A 309 9.17 -33.44 17.54
C GLY A 309 10.07 -34.14 18.55
N THR A 310 11.37 -34.20 18.27
CA THR A 310 12.35 -34.93 19.10
C THR A 310 12.54 -34.34 20.49
N ARG A 311 12.28 -33.03 20.67
CA ARG A 311 12.48 -32.30 21.94
C ARG A 311 11.20 -31.99 22.72
N GLY A 312 10.05 -32.46 22.26
CA GLY A 312 8.78 -32.27 22.97
C GLY A 312 7.62 -31.95 22.04
N LEU A 313 6.64 -31.20 22.56
CA LEU A 313 5.45 -30.78 21.83
C LEU A 313 5.12 -29.30 22.09
N VAL A 314 4.41 -28.70 21.14
CA VAL A 314 3.90 -27.33 21.20
C VAL A 314 2.46 -27.33 20.70
N LYS A 315 1.58 -26.64 21.44
CA LYS A 315 0.21 -26.34 21.00
C LYS A 315 0.19 -24.97 20.32
N VAL A 316 -0.14 -24.94 19.05
CA VAL A 316 -0.21 -23.73 18.22
C VAL A 316 -1.67 -23.33 18.05
N ALA A 317 -2.05 -22.20 18.63
CA ALA A 317 -3.37 -21.60 18.46
C ALA A 317 -3.26 -20.37 17.54
N PHE A 318 -4.27 -20.10 16.74
CA PHE A 318 -4.29 -18.94 15.86
C PHE A 318 -5.24 -17.88 16.38
N VAL A 319 -4.85 -16.62 16.28
CA VAL A 319 -5.60 -15.49 16.83
C VAL A 319 -5.70 -14.37 15.80
N ASP A 320 -6.81 -13.63 15.83
CA ASP A 320 -7.00 -12.42 15.03
C ASP A 320 -6.41 -11.18 15.73
N SER A 321 -5.20 -11.35 16.28
CA SER A 321 -4.40 -10.31 16.94
C SER A 321 -3.16 -10.02 16.12
N ASP A 322 -2.60 -8.81 16.17
CA ASP A 322 -1.39 -8.47 15.39
C ASP A 322 -0.10 -9.07 15.97
N LYS A 323 -0.17 -9.57 17.21
CA LYS A 323 0.97 -10.04 17.99
C LYS A 323 0.89 -11.55 18.17
N SER A 324 1.94 -12.24 17.73
CA SER A 324 2.17 -13.62 18.14
C SER A 324 2.81 -13.63 19.53
N ALA A 325 2.32 -14.49 20.42
CA ALA A 325 2.80 -14.60 21.79
C ALA A 325 3.12 -16.07 22.10
N GLN A 326 4.04 -16.29 23.04
CA GLN A 326 4.39 -17.62 23.50
C GLN A 326 4.26 -17.66 25.02
N ASP A 327 3.54 -18.66 25.52
CA ASP A 327 3.38 -18.91 26.95
C ASP A 327 3.51 -20.42 27.21
N GLY A 328 4.57 -20.82 27.92
CA GLY A 328 4.89 -22.22 28.12
C GLY A 328 4.90 -22.99 26.78
N ASN A 329 4.24 -24.15 26.73
CA ASN A 329 4.09 -24.99 25.52
C ASN A 329 3.02 -24.51 24.54
N MET A 330 2.38 -23.37 24.80
CA MET A 330 1.41 -22.75 23.89
C MET A 330 2.06 -21.64 23.07
N MET A 331 1.81 -21.64 21.77
CA MET A 331 2.17 -20.57 20.85
C MET A 331 0.88 -20.00 20.25
N ARG A 332 0.62 -18.72 20.49
CA ARG A 332 -0.44 -17.97 19.83
C ARG A 332 0.13 -17.27 18.61
N ILE A 333 -0.38 -17.59 17.44
CA ILE A 333 0.10 -17.08 16.15
C ILE A 333 -0.96 -16.16 15.55
N SER A 334 -0.56 -14.94 15.25
CA SER A 334 -1.39 -14.04 14.45
C SER A 334 -1.70 -14.63 13.07
N VAL A 335 -2.96 -14.62 12.65
CA VAL A 335 -3.32 -15.03 11.28
C VAL A 335 -2.62 -14.16 10.24
N SER A 336 -2.45 -12.86 10.50
CA SER A 336 -1.72 -11.96 9.60
C SER A 336 -0.25 -12.35 9.41
N ALA A 337 0.35 -13.07 10.38
CA ALA A 337 1.71 -13.57 10.24
C ALA A 337 1.83 -14.74 9.25
N LEU A 338 0.71 -15.41 8.92
CA LEU A 338 0.67 -16.42 7.86
C LEU A 338 0.60 -15.80 6.46
N GLU A 339 0.19 -14.53 6.37
CA GLU A 339 0.13 -13.80 5.09
C GLU A 339 1.49 -13.17 4.70
N ASP A 340 2.44 -13.10 5.63
CA ASP A 340 3.73 -12.40 5.45
C ASP A 340 4.91 -13.40 5.51
N PRO A 341 5.56 -13.74 4.37
CA PRO A 341 6.55 -14.83 4.31
C PRO A 341 7.73 -14.69 5.30
N PRO A 342 8.35 -13.51 5.48
CA PRO A 342 9.35 -13.29 6.54
C PRO A 342 8.85 -13.61 7.95
N ARG A 343 7.66 -13.14 8.35
CA ARG A 343 7.09 -13.43 9.68
C ARG A 343 6.74 -14.90 9.82
N PHE A 344 6.28 -15.53 8.74
CA PHE A 344 6.01 -16.96 8.72
C PHE A 344 7.32 -17.78 8.87
N ALA A 345 8.42 -17.34 8.25
CA ALA A 345 9.73 -17.96 8.42
C ALA A 345 10.22 -17.91 9.87
N GLU A 346 10.00 -16.78 10.55
CA GLU A 346 10.33 -16.63 11.97
C GLU A 346 9.53 -17.61 12.84
N ILE A 347 8.23 -17.75 12.59
CA ILE A 347 7.35 -18.71 13.26
C ILE A 347 7.86 -20.15 13.08
N LEU A 348 8.12 -20.56 11.83
CA LEU A 348 8.63 -21.89 11.54
C LEU A 348 9.99 -22.13 12.18
N SER A 349 10.85 -21.11 12.25
CA SER A 349 12.15 -21.17 12.92
C SER A 349 12.01 -21.37 14.42
N MET A 350 11.03 -20.73 15.06
CA MET A 350 10.72 -20.95 16.47
C MET A 350 10.24 -22.38 16.73
N ILE A 351 9.29 -22.87 15.92
CA ILE A 351 8.77 -24.25 16.01
C ILE A 351 9.93 -25.25 15.83
N LYS A 352 10.74 -25.06 14.79
CA LYS A 352 11.92 -25.89 14.47
C LYS A 352 12.88 -26.00 15.65
N LYS A 353 13.34 -24.86 16.18
CA LYS A 353 14.31 -24.81 17.28
C LYS A 353 13.78 -25.50 18.54
N ARG A 354 12.50 -25.28 18.84
CA ARG A 354 11.86 -25.75 20.05
C ARG A 354 11.62 -27.26 20.04
N LEU A 355 11.15 -27.78 18.91
CA LEU A 355 10.83 -29.19 18.77
C LEU A 355 12.02 -30.05 18.33
N GLY A 356 13.16 -29.44 18.02
CA GLY A 356 14.35 -30.15 17.54
C GLY A 356 14.09 -30.84 16.20
N LEU A 357 13.40 -30.12 15.29
CA LEU A 357 13.10 -30.63 13.95
C LEU A 357 14.33 -30.52 13.04
N LEU A 358 14.30 -31.21 11.90
CA LEU A 358 15.37 -31.19 10.91
C LEU A 358 15.68 -29.77 10.43
N ASP A 359 16.96 -29.47 10.26
CA ASP A 359 17.41 -28.15 9.83
C ASP A 359 17.24 -27.98 8.32
N LEU A 360 16.07 -27.49 7.92
CA LEU A 360 15.78 -27.14 6.53
C LEU A 360 15.95 -25.62 6.29
N PRO A 361 16.38 -25.21 5.08
CA PRO A 361 16.45 -23.81 4.69
C PRO A 361 15.03 -23.24 4.53
N LEU A 362 14.48 -22.68 5.61
CA LEU A 362 13.07 -22.27 5.70
C LEU A 362 12.62 -21.29 4.62
N GLU A 363 13.49 -20.36 4.21
CA GLU A 363 13.18 -19.42 3.11
C GLU A 363 12.96 -20.16 1.78
N ASN A 364 13.74 -21.21 1.51
CA ASN A 364 13.60 -22.02 0.29
C ASN A 364 12.35 -22.89 0.35
N MET A 365 12.05 -23.44 1.52
CA MET A 365 10.85 -24.24 1.76
C MET A 365 9.60 -23.39 1.58
N LEU A 366 9.51 -22.25 2.27
CA LEU A 366 8.40 -21.31 2.14
C LEU A 366 8.16 -20.91 0.69
N SER A 367 9.21 -20.53 -0.04
CA SER A 367 9.09 -20.10 -1.43
C SER A 367 8.52 -21.19 -2.35
N GLN A 368 8.86 -22.45 -2.11
CA GLN A 368 8.33 -23.60 -2.86
C GLN A 368 6.85 -23.83 -2.57
N HIS A 369 6.48 -23.87 -1.28
CA HIS A 369 5.10 -24.16 -0.87
C HIS A 369 4.17 -22.94 -0.96
N TRP A 370 4.67 -21.71 -1.09
CA TRP A 370 3.84 -20.49 -1.06
C TRP A 370 2.75 -20.50 -2.15
N PRO A 371 1.46 -20.50 -1.82
CA PRO A 371 0.39 -20.42 -2.81
C PRO A 371 0.31 -19.02 -3.43
N ILE A 372 -0.14 -18.96 -4.69
CA ILE A 372 -0.42 -17.71 -5.40
C ILE A 372 -1.92 -17.44 -5.29
N ILE A 373 -2.32 -16.66 -4.27
CA ILE A 373 -3.71 -16.28 -3.98
C ILE A 373 -3.96 -14.84 -4.45
N SER A 374 -2.95 -13.98 -4.30
CA SER A 374 -2.98 -12.56 -4.68
C SER A 374 -1.82 -12.19 -5.63
N ASP A 375 -1.88 -10.99 -6.21
CA ASP A 375 -0.79 -10.45 -7.03
C ASP A 375 0.50 -10.24 -6.23
N ASN A 376 0.41 -9.95 -4.93
CA ASN A 376 1.58 -9.84 -4.05
C ASN A 376 2.28 -11.19 -3.90
N ASP A 377 1.51 -12.28 -3.82
CA ASP A 377 2.06 -13.64 -3.75
C ASP A 377 2.78 -14.02 -5.05
N LEU A 378 2.18 -13.64 -6.18
CA LEU A 378 2.77 -13.83 -7.50
C LEU A 378 4.10 -13.08 -7.61
N GLN A 379 4.15 -11.82 -7.18
CA GLN A 379 5.38 -11.04 -7.16
C GLN A 379 6.44 -11.65 -6.24
N TYR A 380 6.06 -12.08 -5.04
CA TYR A 380 6.98 -12.74 -4.10
C TYR A 380 7.58 -14.02 -4.70
N VAL A 381 6.75 -14.90 -5.26
CA VAL A 381 7.19 -16.16 -5.90
C VAL A 381 8.15 -15.87 -7.05
N ILE A 382 7.79 -14.94 -7.94
CA ILE A 382 8.59 -14.61 -9.13
C ILE A 382 9.92 -13.97 -8.74
N HIS A 383 9.89 -12.96 -7.86
CA HIS A 383 11.09 -12.30 -7.39
C HIS A 383 12.06 -13.29 -6.74
N THR A 384 11.53 -14.22 -5.93
CA THR A 384 12.36 -15.23 -5.25
C THR A 384 12.91 -16.26 -6.23
N ALA A 385 12.14 -16.70 -7.23
CA ALA A 385 12.64 -17.56 -8.29
C ALA A 385 13.76 -16.89 -9.09
N ILE A 386 13.61 -15.61 -9.45
CA ILE A 386 14.62 -14.82 -10.15
C ILE A 386 15.90 -14.72 -9.31
N SER A 387 15.80 -14.40 -8.02
CA SER A 387 16.98 -14.26 -7.15
C SER A 387 17.77 -15.56 -7.02
N TRP A 388 17.10 -16.71 -7.10
CA TRP A 388 17.74 -18.02 -7.03
C TRP A 388 18.30 -18.51 -8.36
N TRP A 389 17.88 -17.96 -9.50
CA TRP A 389 18.24 -18.49 -10.82
C TRP A 389 19.74 -18.63 -11.04
N SER A 390 20.52 -17.60 -10.72
CA SER A 390 21.97 -17.61 -10.94
C SER A 390 22.72 -18.60 -10.04
N ASN A 391 22.20 -18.86 -8.84
CA ASN A 391 22.86 -19.69 -7.83
C ASN A 391 22.36 -21.14 -7.84
N ASN A 392 21.08 -21.35 -8.14
CA ASN A 392 20.43 -22.65 -8.14
C ASN A 392 19.21 -22.67 -9.11
N PRO A 393 19.45 -22.90 -10.41
CA PRO A 393 18.38 -22.98 -11.42
C PRO A 393 17.33 -24.05 -11.12
N VAL A 394 17.73 -25.16 -10.51
CA VAL A 394 16.83 -26.26 -10.12
C VAL A 394 15.85 -25.78 -9.06
N LEU A 395 16.33 -25.09 -8.03
CA LEU A 395 15.48 -24.49 -7.01
C LEU A 395 14.55 -23.41 -7.59
N ALA A 396 15.06 -22.55 -8.47
CA ALA A 396 14.24 -21.53 -9.14
C ALA A 396 13.05 -22.14 -9.91
N THR A 397 13.27 -23.27 -10.60
CA THR A 397 12.18 -24.00 -11.27
C THR A 397 11.24 -24.74 -10.31
N LYS A 398 11.70 -25.12 -9.12
CA LYS A 398 10.82 -25.64 -8.05
C LYS A 398 9.97 -24.55 -7.41
N ILE A 399 10.49 -23.34 -7.24
CA ILE A 399 9.78 -22.20 -6.62
C ILE A 399 8.54 -21.79 -7.43
N ILE A 400 8.64 -21.75 -8.75
CA ILE A 400 7.48 -21.48 -9.63
C ILE A 400 6.43 -22.61 -9.64
N GLY A 401 6.72 -23.71 -8.94
CA GLY A 401 5.79 -24.80 -8.62
C GLY A 401 5.40 -25.68 -9.80
N ASP A 402 4.40 -26.51 -9.53
CA ASP A 402 3.81 -27.45 -10.50
C ASP A 402 2.55 -26.85 -11.14
N ALA A 403 1.76 -27.68 -11.85
CA ALA A 403 0.79 -27.28 -12.88
C ALA A 403 0.04 -25.97 -12.60
N ASP A 404 -0.62 -25.82 -11.45
CA ASP A 404 -1.46 -24.66 -11.14
C ASP A 404 -0.64 -23.39 -10.85
N LYS A 405 0.42 -23.50 -10.05
CA LYS A 405 1.31 -22.37 -9.73
C LYS A 405 2.06 -21.92 -10.98
N PHE A 406 2.50 -22.87 -11.79
CA PHE A 406 3.20 -22.63 -13.03
C PHE A 406 2.30 -21.96 -14.09
N ALA A 407 1.04 -22.39 -14.22
CA ALA A 407 0.07 -21.80 -15.13
C ALA A 407 -0.14 -20.30 -14.84
N LYS A 408 -0.32 -19.93 -13.56
CA LYS A 408 -0.46 -18.53 -13.12
C LYS A 408 0.77 -17.68 -13.48
N VAL A 409 1.98 -18.21 -13.25
CA VAL A 409 3.24 -17.52 -13.62
C VAL A 409 3.35 -17.35 -15.13
N LYS A 410 2.98 -18.36 -15.92
CA LYS A 410 3.01 -18.31 -17.39
C LYS A 410 2.02 -17.30 -17.95
N GLU A 411 0.78 -17.30 -17.46
CA GLU A 411 -0.25 -16.34 -17.85
C GLU A 411 0.22 -14.90 -17.61
N TRP A 412 0.79 -14.64 -16.42
CA TRP A 412 1.31 -13.33 -16.08
C TRP A 412 2.47 -12.89 -16.98
N ASN A 413 3.43 -13.78 -17.26
CA ASN A 413 4.53 -13.49 -18.18
C ASN A 413 4.05 -13.20 -19.61
N THR A 414 2.99 -13.89 -20.06
CA THR A 414 2.34 -13.62 -21.35
C THR A 414 1.71 -12.23 -21.37
N LYS A 415 0.94 -11.86 -20.34
CA LYS A 415 0.34 -10.52 -20.22
C LYS A 415 1.38 -9.39 -20.24
N ILE A 416 2.58 -9.61 -19.69
CA ILE A 416 3.68 -8.63 -19.77
C ILE A 416 4.24 -8.54 -21.17
N LYS A 417 4.49 -9.68 -21.85
CA LYS A 417 4.98 -9.68 -23.24
C LYS A 417 4.01 -9.02 -24.20
N GLU A 418 2.71 -9.15 -23.94
CA GLU A 418 1.64 -8.49 -24.70
C GLU A 418 1.46 -7.01 -24.33
N GLY A 419 2.24 -6.47 -23.40
CA GLY A 419 2.16 -5.07 -22.97
C GLY A 419 0.93 -4.73 -22.11
N LYS A 420 0.14 -5.74 -21.70
CA LYS A 420 -1.07 -5.55 -20.89
C LYS A 420 -0.77 -5.23 -19.43
N ILE A 421 0.41 -5.63 -18.94
CA ILE A 421 0.87 -5.39 -17.57
C ILE A 421 2.30 -4.83 -17.61
N ARG A 422 2.55 -3.72 -16.91
CA ARG A 422 3.91 -3.22 -16.65
C ARG A 422 4.47 -3.91 -15.40
N SER A 423 5.71 -4.38 -15.48
CA SER A 423 6.40 -5.04 -14.37
C SER A 423 7.81 -4.49 -14.21
N THR A 424 8.26 -4.35 -12.97
CA THR A 424 9.62 -3.93 -12.60
C THR A 424 10.56 -5.13 -12.41
N LEU A 425 10.06 -6.36 -12.53
CA LEU A 425 10.81 -7.60 -12.34
C LEU A 425 11.61 -7.98 -13.61
N ASP A 426 12.71 -8.73 -13.44
CA ASP A 426 13.54 -9.21 -14.55
C ASP A 426 12.83 -10.30 -15.36
N THR A 427 12.04 -9.85 -16.34
CA THR A 427 11.24 -10.69 -17.23
C THR A 427 12.08 -11.56 -18.17
N ILE A 428 13.34 -11.17 -18.44
CA ILE A 428 14.27 -11.96 -19.25
C ILE A 428 14.66 -13.22 -18.48
N THR A 429 15.07 -13.06 -17.22
CA THR A 429 15.41 -14.19 -16.34
C THR A 429 14.19 -15.06 -16.08
N LEU A 430 13.02 -14.48 -15.81
CA LEU A 430 11.78 -15.25 -15.69
C LEU A 430 11.48 -16.08 -16.94
N GLY A 431 11.67 -15.50 -18.13
CA GLY A 431 11.51 -16.21 -19.40
C GLY A 431 12.44 -17.43 -19.53
N LYS A 432 13.65 -17.37 -18.98
CA LYS A 432 14.60 -18.51 -18.94
C LYS A 432 14.13 -19.59 -17.97
N ILE A 433 13.66 -19.20 -16.78
CA ILE A 433 13.13 -20.12 -15.76
C ILE A 433 11.92 -20.90 -16.32
N ILE A 434 10.98 -20.20 -16.99
CA ILE A 434 9.80 -20.82 -17.59
C ILE A 434 10.20 -21.83 -18.66
N LYS A 435 11.08 -21.44 -19.60
CA LYS A 435 11.58 -22.35 -20.65
C LYS A 435 12.22 -23.60 -20.07
N GLN A 436 13.05 -23.45 -19.04
CA GLN A 436 13.70 -24.59 -18.38
C GLN A 436 12.66 -25.55 -17.75
N LYS A 437 11.62 -25.02 -17.11
CA LYS A 437 10.53 -25.84 -16.53
C LYS A 437 9.75 -26.57 -17.63
N GLU A 438 9.44 -25.90 -18.75
CA GLU A 438 8.78 -26.51 -19.90
C GLU A 438 9.63 -27.65 -20.49
N SER A 439 10.94 -27.44 -20.66
CA SER A 439 11.86 -28.49 -21.10
C SER A 439 11.91 -29.68 -20.13
N ASN A 440 11.87 -29.42 -18.82
CA ASN A 440 11.86 -30.47 -17.80
C ASN A 440 10.53 -31.27 -17.76
N GLN A 441 9.42 -30.70 -18.25
CA GLN A 441 8.13 -31.39 -18.38
C GLN A 441 8.07 -32.32 -19.60
N ILE A 442 8.90 -32.09 -20.62
CA ILE A 442 8.97 -32.91 -21.84
C ILE A 442 9.82 -34.19 -21.62
N ILE A 443 10.69 -34.18 -20.60
CA ILE A 443 11.64 -35.27 -20.30
C ILE A 443 11.08 -36.29 -19.29
N LYS A 444 9.92 -36.00 -18.67
CA LYS A 444 9.14 -36.96 -17.87
C LYS A 444 8.04 -37.58 -18.72
#